data_AF-A0A850ZE25-F1
#
_entry.id   AF-A0A850ZE25-F1
#
_cell.length_a   1.000
_cell.length_b   1.000
_cell.length_c   1.000
_cell.angle_alpha   90.00
_cell.angle_beta   90.00
_cell.angle_gamma   90.00
#
_symmetry.space_group_name_H-M   'P 1'
#
loop_
_entity.id
_entity.type
_entity.pdbx_description
1 polymer ?
#
loop_
_entity_poly.entity_id
_entity_poly.type
_entity_poly.pdbx_seq_one_letter_code
_entity_poly.pdbx_strand_id
1 'polypeptide(L)'
;KRDNIATHHLYQAWDPVPSLSPATTGALISHEKLLLQINTEREIGDMDYKLGQVSIHSIWLGNNITPLREEEWGEDEEDENDVPAPSSPPTSPINTRKHRAGVDIHSCSQFLLELYSQWILPSNPSKRTPVILISEVVRSVTFIKHLLIYGTHGIFLADKAVAEPVSRLLESTLRSTHMPSRIGALHGILYVLECDLLDETAKQLIPIISEYLLSNLRGVAHCVNIHNQEHILVMCAAAFYLIENYPLDVGPEFSAGIIQMCGVMVSGSDESTPSIIYHCVLRGLERLLLSEQLSRLDSESLVKLSVDRVNVQSPHRAMAALGLMLTCMYTGKEKISPSRIPDANPGAPDSESVIVAMERVSVLFDR
;
A
#
# COMPACT_ATOMS: atom_id res chain seq x y z
N LYS A 1 -0.69 17.83 7.71
CA LYS A 1 -0.41 18.20 9.11
C LYS A 1 1.09 18.42 9.34
N ARG A 2 1.51 18.88 10.53
CA ARG A 2 2.92 19.09 10.93
C ARG A 2 3.19 18.44 12.30
N ASP A 3 2.67 17.24 12.52
CA ASP A 3 2.59 16.64 13.87
C ASP A 3 3.98 16.31 14.46
N ASN A 4 4.96 16.09 13.58
CA ASN A 4 6.36 15.82 13.91
C ASN A 4 7.28 17.06 13.87
N ILE A 5 6.74 18.26 13.66
CA ILE A 5 7.55 19.48 13.51
C ILE A 5 7.05 20.57 14.47
N ALA A 6 7.80 20.77 15.55
CA ALA A 6 7.46 21.77 16.57
C ALA A 6 7.79 23.22 16.17
N THR A 7 8.71 23.43 15.22
CA THR A 7 9.18 24.77 14.85
C THR A 7 8.50 25.28 13.58
N HIS A 8 8.53 26.59 13.35
CA HIS A 8 7.86 27.22 12.21
C HIS A 8 8.63 27.11 10.88
N HIS A 9 9.89 26.65 10.89
CA HIS A 9 10.75 26.59 9.69
C HIS A 9 10.15 25.72 8.58
N LEU A 10 10.32 26.12 7.32
CA LEU A 10 9.58 25.54 6.19
C LEU A 10 10.13 24.18 5.70
N TYR A 11 11.45 24.00 5.65
CA TYR A 11 12.10 22.80 5.10
C TYR A 11 12.49 21.80 6.18
N GLN A 12 11.48 21.25 6.85
CA GLN A 12 11.65 20.29 7.95
C GLN A 12 10.84 19.01 7.76
N ALA A 13 10.40 18.71 6.55
CA ALA A 13 9.73 17.45 6.27
C ALA A 13 10.68 16.28 6.54
N TRP A 14 10.24 15.35 7.39
CA TRP A 14 10.92 14.09 7.67
C TRP A 14 9.86 13.02 7.94
N ASP A 15 10.17 11.77 7.61
CA ASP A 15 9.27 10.65 7.87
C ASP A 15 9.91 9.65 8.83
N PRO A 16 9.14 9.04 9.73
CA PRO A 16 9.64 8.09 10.72
C PRO A 16 9.87 6.69 10.11
N VAL A 17 10.55 6.61 8.95
CA VAL A 17 10.85 5.36 8.25
C VAL A 17 12.32 4.97 8.49
N PRO A 18 12.58 3.94 9.32
CA PRO A 18 13.94 3.47 9.54
C PRO A 18 14.43 2.64 8.36
N SER A 19 15.72 2.76 8.04
CA SER A 19 16.39 1.85 7.13
C SER A 19 16.52 0.46 7.76
N LEU A 20 16.12 -0.55 6.99
CA LEU A 20 16.24 -1.96 7.34
C LEU A 20 17.46 -2.63 6.70
N SER A 21 18.23 -1.89 5.89
CA SER A 21 19.44 -2.44 5.27
C SER A 21 20.52 -2.70 6.31
N PRO A 22 21.32 -3.79 6.18
CA PRO A 22 22.36 -4.14 7.15
C PRO A 22 23.37 -3.02 7.41
N ALA A 23 23.65 -2.20 6.39
CA ALA A 23 24.63 -1.12 6.46
C ALA A 23 24.16 0.14 7.21
N THR A 24 22.84 0.36 7.32
CA THR A 24 22.28 1.59 7.94
C THR A 24 21.12 1.30 8.89
N THR A 25 21.07 0.08 9.44
CA THR A 25 19.97 -0.40 10.27
C THR A 25 19.70 0.57 11.44
N GLY A 26 18.50 1.14 11.47
CA GLY A 26 18.06 2.05 12.54
C GLY A 26 18.27 3.54 12.26
N ALA A 27 18.98 3.93 11.19
CA ALA A 27 19.00 5.31 10.72
C ALA A 27 17.69 5.66 9.99
N LEU A 28 17.20 6.89 10.12
CA LEU A 28 16.04 7.34 9.36
C LEU A 28 16.40 7.59 7.90
N ILE A 29 15.56 7.12 6.98
CA ILE A 29 15.69 7.39 5.55
C ILE A 29 15.33 8.86 5.30
N SER A 30 16.11 9.57 4.46
CA SER A 30 15.81 10.95 4.11
C SER A 30 14.49 11.06 3.33
N HIS A 31 13.71 12.10 3.62
CA HIS A 31 12.39 12.33 3.01
C HIS A 31 12.42 12.31 1.47
N GLU A 32 13.48 12.87 0.87
CA GLU A 32 13.69 12.89 -0.58
C GLU A 32 13.75 11.49 -1.24
N LYS A 33 14.18 10.46 -0.49
CA LYS A 33 14.27 9.08 -0.97
C LYS A 33 12.93 8.34 -0.86
N LEU A 34 11.96 8.91 -0.15
CA LEU A 34 10.64 8.33 0.13
C LEU A 34 9.51 8.98 -0.69
N LEU A 35 9.85 9.75 -1.73
CA LEU A 35 8.96 10.64 -2.49
C LEU A 35 7.53 10.07 -2.69
N LEU A 36 7.42 8.85 -3.22
CA LEU A 36 6.14 8.16 -3.46
C LEU A 36 6.01 6.82 -2.69
N GLN A 37 6.87 6.59 -1.70
CA GLN A 37 6.93 5.32 -0.97
C GLN A 37 5.98 5.25 0.23
N ILE A 38 5.70 6.38 0.89
CA ILE A 38 4.70 6.43 1.98
C ILE A 38 3.34 5.95 1.44
N ASN A 39 2.59 5.18 2.22
CA ASN A 39 1.28 4.71 1.81
C ASN A 39 0.34 5.86 1.39
N THR A 40 -0.50 5.61 0.38
CA THR A 40 -1.35 6.63 -0.23
C THR A 40 -2.53 7.02 0.65
N GLU A 41 -3.03 6.12 1.50
CA GLU A 41 -4.15 6.38 2.42
C GLU A 41 -3.78 7.30 3.61
N ARG A 42 -2.50 7.66 3.77
CA ARG A 42 -2.04 8.53 4.85
C ARG A 42 -2.12 10.00 4.45
N GLU A 43 -2.61 10.82 5.38
CA GLU A 43 -2.56 12.26 5.23
C GLU A 43 -1.10 12.74 5.31
N ILE A 44 -0.72 13.69 4.46
CA ILE A 44 0.64 14.21 4.42
C ILE A 44 1.00 14.85 5.77
N GLY A 45 2.07 14.34 6.41
CA GLY A 45 2.58 14.84 7.69
C GLY A 45 1.75 14.46 8.92
N ASP A 46 0.79 13.55 8.78
CA ASP A 46 0.06 12.92 9.87
C ASP A 46 0.87 11.75 10.44
N MET A 47 1.08 11.76 11.75
CA MET A 47 1.94 10.80 12.46
C MET A 47 1.15 9.88 13.39
N ASP A 48 -0.18 10.00 13.39
CA ASP A 48 -1.03 9.11 14.15
C ASP A 48 -0.89 7.67 13.66
N TYR A 49 -1.09 6.73 14.59
CA TYR A 49 -1.10 5.32 14.23
C TYR A 49 -2.29 5.04 13.31
N LYS A 50 -2.00 4.40 12.18
CA LYS A 50 -3.01 3.86 11.26
C LYS A 50 -2.71 2.39 10.98
N LEU A 51 -3.75 1.62 10.66
CA LEU A 51 -3.59 0.27 10.11
C LEU A 51 -2.72 0.37 8.84
N GLY A 52 -1.78 -0.55 8.65
CA GLY A 52 -0.75 -0.41 7.61
C GLY A 52 0.52 0.33 8.05
N GLN A 53 0.80 0.46 9.36
CA GLN A 53 2.00 1.15 9.86
C GLN A 53 3.30 0.43 9.54
N VAL A 54 3.25 -0.90 9.53
CA VAL A 54 4.38 -1.78 9.28
C VAL A 54 3.95 -2.72 8.17
N SER A 55 4.69 -2.71 7.07
CA SER A 55 4.43 -3.55 5.90
C SER A 55 4.93 -4.98 6.15
N ILE A 56 4.36 -5.97 5.48
CA ILE A 56 4.81 -7.37 5.58
C ILE A 56 6.27 -7.52 5.12
N HIS A 57 6.65 -6.86 4.02
CA HIS A 57 8.04 -6.88 3.55
C HIS A 57 9.02 -6.37 4.62
N SER A 58 8.64 -5.32 5.36
CA SER A 58 9.46 -4.78 6.44
C SER A 58 9.63 -5.76 7.61
N ILE A 59 8.63 -6.60 7.87
CA ILE A 59 8.67 -7.67 8.86
C ILE A 59 9.63 -8.77 8.39
N TRP A 60 9.55 -9.18 7.13
CA TRP A 60 10.44 -10.22 6.57
C TRP A 60 11.90 -9.78 6.56
N LEU A 61 12.20 -8.64 5.94
CA LEU A 61 13.54 -8.05 5.87
C LEU A 61 14.10 -7.78 7.27
N GLY A 62 13.27 -7.25 8.16
CA GLY A 62 13.66 -6.90 9.52
C GLY A 62 13.98 -8.10 10.43
N ASN A 63 13.55 -9.30 10.05
CA ASN A 63 13.71 -10.53 10.82
C ASN A 63 14.58 -11.57 10.14
N ASN A 64 15.10 -11.29 8.95
CA ASN A 64 15.71 -12.30 8.07
C ASN A 64 14.79 -13.52 7.88
N ILE A 65 13.49 -13.29 7.78
CA ILE A 65 12.53 -14.34 7.40
C ILE A 65 12.57 -14.38 5.88
N THR A 66 13.11 -15.46 5.32
CA THR A 66 12.91 -15.80 3.91
C THR A 66 11.59 -16.56 3.80
N PRO A 67 10.56 -16.01 3.16
CA PRO A 67 9.35 -16.76 2.88
C PRO A 67 9.73 -17.96 2.00
N LEU A 68 9.68 -19.17 2.56
CA LEU A 68 9.96 -20.40 1.81
C LEU A 68 8.85 -20.58 0.77
N ARG A 69 9.21 -20.69 -0.50
CA ARG A 69 8.30 -20.90 -1.63
C ARG A 69 7.76 -22.34 -1.54
N GLU A 70 6.50 -22.58 -1.92
CA GLU A 70 5.89 -23.94 -1.91
C GLU A 70 6.74 -24.98 -2.67
N GLU A 71 7.56 -24.55 -3.63
CA GLU A 71 8.47 -25.41 -4.40
C GLU A 71 9.58 -26.09 -3.56
N GLU A 72 9.93 -25.57 -2.38
CA GLU A 72 10.90 -26.23 -1.47
C GLU A 72 10.25 -27.24 -0.51
N TRP A 73 8.93 -27.39 -0.53
CA TRP A 73 8.21 -28.36 0.31
C TRP A 73 8.08 -29.75 -0.35
N GLY A 74 8.53 -29.90 -1.60
CA GLY A 74 8.28 -31.06 -2.45
C GLY A 74 9.48 -31.96 -2.76
N GLU A 75 10.69 -31.61 -2.32
CA GLU A 75 11.90 -32.40 -2.60
C GLU A 75 12.51 -32.97 -1.32
N ASP A 76 11.77 -33.81 -0.59
CA ASP A 76 12.36 -34.55 0.54
C ASP A 76 11.61 -35.86 0.83
N GLU A 77 11.18 -36.61 -0.20
CA GLU A 77 10.88 -38.04 -0.04
C GLU A 77 11.17 -38.80 -1.34
N GLU A 78 12.44 -39.13 -1.59
CA GLU A 78 12.88 -40.35 -2.31
C GLU A 78 14.42 -40.41 -2.32
N ASP A 79 15.01 -40.93 -1.23
CA ASP A 79 16.11 -41.90 -1.22
C ASP A 79 16.81 -41.96 0.16
N GLU A 80 16.41 -42.93 0.98
CA GLU A 80 17.25 -43.43 2.07
C GLU A 80 18.54 -44.00 1.50
N ASN A 81 19.68 -43.35 1.72
CA ASN A 81 20.96 -44.03 1.84
C ASN A 81 21.82 -43.39 2.94
N ASP A 82 21.96 -44.17 4.00
CA ASP A 82 22.91 -44.14 5.12
C ASP A 82 24.15 -43.23 4.95
N VAL A 83 24.06 -41.98 5.43
CA VAL A 83 25.23 -41.09 5.67
C VAL A 83 25.01 -40.38 7.03
N PRO A 84 26.00 -40.33 7.94
CA PRO A 84 25.80 -39.70 9.24
C PRO A 84 25.52 -38.21 9.07
N ALA A 85 24.41 -37.75 9.66
CA ALA A 85 23.97 -36.37 9.60
C ALA A 85 25.10 -35.39 9.96
N PRO A 86 25.47 -34.43 9.07
CA PRO A 86 26.29 -33.32 9.49
C PRO A 86 25.50 -32.52 10.52
N SER A 87 26.17 -32.22 11.65
CA SER A 87 25.64 -31.45 12.77
C SER A 87 24.81 -30.26 12.29
N SER A 88 23.59 -30.18 12.79
CA SER A 88 22.65 -29.08 12.59
C SER A 88 23.37 -27.72 12.68
N PRO A 89 23.12 -26.79 11.73
CA PRO A 89 23.66 -25.45 11.85
C PRO A 89 23.11 -24.82 13.14
N PRO A 90 23.94 -24.04 13.86
CA PRO A 90 23.58 -23.54 15.18
C PRO A 90 22.31 -22.71 15.09
N THR A 91 21.51 -22.83 16.15
CA THR A 91 20.35 -21.99 16.44
C THR A 91 20.61 -20.53 16.03
N SER A 92 19.60 -19.99 15.36
CA SER A 92 19.47 -18.66 14.77
C SER A 92 20.40 -17.59 15.37
N PRO A 93 21.05 -16.75 14.55
CA PRO A 93 21.90 -15.68 15.07
C PRO A 93 21.09 -14.81 16.02
N ILE A 94 21.66 -14.59 17.20
CA ILE A 94 21.11 -13.76 18.27
C ILE A 94 20.76 -12.39 17.68
N ASN A 95 19.47 -12.20 17.41
CA ASN A 95 18.95 -11.01 16.77
C ASN A 95 19.17 -9.82 17.73
N THR A 96 20.03 -8.88 17.35
CA THR A 96 20.36 -7.65 18.11
C THR A 96 19.16 -6.72 18.33
N ARG A 97 17.98 -7.08 17.79
CA ARG A 97 16.68 -6.39 17.98
C ARG A 97 15.90 -6.77 19.24
N LYS A 98 16.45 -7.60 20.13
CA LYS A 98 15.81 -7.88 21.45
C LYS A 98 15.56 -6.60 22.28
N HIS A 99 16.33 -5.53 22.03
CA HIS A 99 16.15 -4.25 22.69
C HIS A 99 15.84 -3.13 21.68
N ARG A 100 14.58 -2.69 21.60
CA ARG A 100 14.28 -1.37 21.02
C ARG A 100 14.47 -0.33 22.12
N ALA A 101 15.35 0.64 21.89
CA ALA A 101 15.64 1.73 22.83
C ALA A 101 15.97 1.27 24.28
N GLY A 102 16.59 0.11 24.44
CA GLY A 102 16.99 -0.44 25.74
C GLY A 102 15.91 -1.22 26.50
N VAL A 103 14.70 -1.36 25.95
CA VAL A 103 13.60 -2.13 26.57
C VAL A 103 13.46 -3.49 25.90
N ASP A 104 13.34 -4.55 26.71
CA ASP A 104 13.01 -5.90 26.22
C ASP A 104 11.52 -6.00 25.88
N ILE A 105 11.21 -5.51 24.67
CA ILE A 105 9.85 -5.51 24.14
C ILE A 105 9.35 -6.93 23.85
N HIS A 106 10.26 -7.87 23.57
CA HIS A 106 9.89 -9.24 23.25
C HIS A 106 9.19 -9.90 24.44
N SER A 107 9.79 -9.81 25.63
CA SER A 107 9.19 -10.35 26.86
C SER A 107 7.82 -9.73 27.17
N CYS A 108 7.67 -8.41 26.97
CA CYS A 108 6.38 -7.73 27.12
C CYS A 108 5.33 -8.26 26.13
N SER A 109 5.71 -8.44 24.87
CA SER A 109 4.81 -8.90 23.82
C SER A 109 4.37 -10.35 24.03
N GLN A 110 5.28 -11.23 24.45
CA GLN A 110 4.99 -12.62 24.77
C GLN A 110 4.02 -12.74 25.96
N PHE A 111 4.27 -11.98 27.03
CA PHE A 111 3.39 -11.91 28.19
C PHE A 111 1.97 -11.47 27.80
N LEU A 112 1.85 -10.42 26.97
CA LEU A 112 0.55 -9.92 26.52
C LEU A 112 -0.19 -10.95 25.65
N LEU A 113 0.51 -11.67 24.77
CA LEU A 113 -0.10 -12.73 23.96
C LEU A 113 -0.64 -13.87 24.82
N GLU A 114 0.13 -14.33 25.81
CA GLU A 114 -0.32 -15.38 26.73
C GLU A 114 -1.54 -14.94 27.54
N LEU A 115 -1.51 -13.71 28.06
CA LEU A 115 -2.63 -13.13 28.81
C LEU A 115 -3.88 -12.99 27.95
N TYR A 116 -3.75 -12.43 26.74
CA TYR A 116 -4.88 -12.21 25.84
C TYR A 116 -5.46 -13.50 25.28
N SER A 117 -4.63 -14.52 25.03
CA SER A 117 -5.11 -15.84 24.64
C SER A 117 -6.03 -16.44 25.71
N GLN A 118 -5.64 -16.35 26.99
CA GLN A 118 -6.46 -16.81 28.12
C GLN A 118 -7.76 -16.00 28.28
N TRP A 119 -7.78 -14.72 27.91
CA TRP A 119 -8.97 -13.87 28.01
C TRP A 119 -9.96 -14.11 26.87
N ILE A 120 -9.48 -14.44 25.66
CA ILE A 120 -10.33 -14.75 24.50
C ILE A 120 -10.88 -16.18 24.62
N LEU A 121 -10.03 -17.14 24.98
CA LEU A 121 -10.37 -18.56 25.11
C LEU A 121 -10.21 -19.01 26.57
N PRO A 122 -11.16 -18.65 27.46
CA PRO A 122 -11.04 -19.00 28.86
C PRO A 122 -11.09 -20.53 29.04
N SER A 123 -10.07 -21.09 29.69
CA SER A 123 -10.01 -22.53 30.00
C SER A 123 -11.13 -23.00 30.95
N ASN A 124 -11.82 -22.07 31.61
CA ASN A 124 -12.95 -22.35 32.49
C ASN A 124 -14.25 -21.72 31.94
N PRO A 125 -15.25 -22.52 31.54
CA PRO A 125 -16.48 -22.03 30.91
C PRO A 125 -17.37 -21.18 31.85
N SER A 126 -17.10 -21.19 33.16
CA SER A 126 -17.81 -20.34 34.14
C SER A 126 -17.30 -18.90 34.18
N LYS A 127 -16.10 -18.62 33.64
CA LYS A 127 -15.54 -17.27 33.53
C LYS A 127 -15.73 -16.78 32.09
N ARG A 128 -16.84 -16.10 31.84
CA ARG A 128 -17.10 -15.46 30.54
C ARG A 128 -16.52 -14.05 30.53
N THR A 129 -15.61 -13.81 29.61
CA THR A 129 -15.06 -12.47 29.34
C THR A 129 -16.14 -11.62 28.66
N PRO A 130 -16.43 -10.39 29.15
CA PRO A 130 -17.39 -9.50 28.49
C PRO A 130 -16.97 -9.17 27.05
N VAL A 131 -17.94 -9.10 26.12
CA VAL A 131 -17.68 -8.83 24.69
C VAL A 131 -16.92 -7.51 24.47
N ILE A 132 -17.20 -6.50 25.29
CA ILE A 132 -16.50 -5.20 25.25
C ILE A 132 -14.99 -5.40 25.49
N LEU A 133 -14.63 -6.24 26.47
CA LEU A 133 -13.24 -6.55 26.77
C LEU A 133 -12.60 -7.39 25.66
N ILE A 134 -13.35 -8.33 25.07
CA ILE A 134 -12.87 -9.11 23.92
C ILE A 134 -12.55 -8.18 22.74
N SER A 135 -13.42 -7.20 22.45
CA SER A 135 -13.20 -6.22 21.38
C SER A 135 -11.92 -5.41 21.60
N GLU A 136 -11.71 -4.91 22.83
CA GLU A 136 -10.49 -4.15 23.16
C GLU A 136 -9.23 -5.02 23.14
N VAL A 137 -9.34 -6.29 23.54
CA VAL A 137 -8.22 -7.25 23.46
C VAL A 137 -7.86 -7.52 22.01
N VAL A 138 -8.83 -7.80 21.13
CA VAL A 138 -8.58 -8.02 19.69
C VAL A 138 -7.99 -6.77 19.04
N ARG A 139 -8.49 -5.59 19.41
CA ARG A 139 -7.91 -4.31 19.00
C ARG A 139 -6.44 -4.23 19.44
N SER A 140 -6.16 -4.38 20.74
CA SER A 140 -4.81 -4.35 21.31
C SER A 140 -3.85 -5.34 20.63
N VAL A 141 -4.28 -6.58 20.41
CA VAL A 141 -3.51 -7.61 19.69
C VAL A 141 -3.14 -7.13 18.28
N THR A 142 -4.04 -6.46 17.57
CA THR A 142 -3.76 -5.93 16.22
C THR A 142 -2.66 -4.86 16.24
N PHE A 143 -2.60 -4.03 17.28
CA PHE A 143 -1.49 -3.08 17.49
C PHE A 143 -0.18 -3.79 17.84
N ILE A 144 -0.23 -4.78 18.74
CA ILE A 144 0.96 -5.51 19.20
C ILE A 144 1.56 -6.38 18.08
N LYS A 145 0.75 -6.88 17.13
CA LYS A 145 1.26 -7.61 15.95
C LYS A 145 2.30 -6.83 15.15
N HIS A 146 2.21 -5.50 15.10
CA HIS A 146 3.21 -4.65 14.46
C HIS A 146 4.55 -4.59 15.23
N LEU A 147 4.53 -4.97 16.50
CA LEU A 147 5.68 -5.01 17.41
C LEU A 147 6.30 -6.41 17.49
N LEU A 148 5.52 -7.45 17.16
CA LEU A 148 5.91 -8.85 17.18
C LEU A 148 6.84 -9.18 15.99
N ILE A 149 8.10 -8.86 16.20
CA ILE A 149 9.26 -9.13 15.33
C ILE A 149 9.79 -10.52 15.67
N TYR A 150 9.00 -11.61 15.61
CA TYR A 150 9.55 -12.97 15.76
C TYR A 150 8.74 -14.04 14.99
N GLY A 151 9.29 -14.45 13.85
CA GLY A 151 9.78 -15.81 13.59
C GLY A 151 8.83 -17.01 13.49
N THR A 152 7.66 -17.03 14.14
CA THR A 152 6.82 -18.25 14.19
C THR A 152 5.36 -18.01 13.83
N HIS A 153 4.84 -16.79 13.97
CA HIS A 153 3.45 -16.47 13.63
C HIS A 153 3.23 -15.99 12.18
N GLY A 154 4.29 -15.57 11.48
CA GLY A 154 4.23 -15.29 10.04
C GLY A 154 4.09 -16.58 9.20
N ILE A 155 4.67 -17.67 9.69
CA ILE A 155 4.63 -18.99 9.05
C ILE A 155 3.21 -19.59 9.11
N PHE A 156 2.41 -19.25 10.13
CA PHE A 156 1.03 -19.74 10.26
C PHE A 156 0.05 -19.17 9.22
N LEU A 157 0.42 -18.08 8.53
CA LEU A 157 -0.41 -17.50 7.47
C LEU A 157 -0.21 -18.19 6.11
N ALA A 158 0.84 -18.97 5.92
CA ALA A 158 1.18 -19.61 4.64
C ALA A 158 0.55 -21.00 4.47
N ASP A 159 -0.19 -21.50 5.46
CA ASP A 159 -0.90 -22.77 5.33
C ASP A 159 -2.22 -22.56 4.57
N LYS A 160 -2.43 -23.32 3.48
CA LYS A 160 -3.69 -23.36 2.71
C LYS A 160 -4.91 -23.60 3.61
N ALA A 161 -4.75 -24.30 4.74
CA ALA A 161 -5.82 -24.53 5.71
C ALA A 161 -6.33 -23.24 6.39
N VAL A 162 -5.49 -22.20 6.49
CA VAL A 162 -5.81 -20.91 7.13
C VAL A 162 -6.30 -19.88 6.11
N ALA A 163 -5.84 -19.99 4.86
CA ALA A 163 -6.14 -19.01 3.82
C ALA A 163 -7.62 -18.99 3.39
N GLU A 164 -8.23 -20.18 3.23
CA GLU A 164 -9.63 -20.31 2.80
C GLU A 164 -10.65 -19.72 3.81
N PRO A 165 -10.54 -19.96 5.13
CA PRO A 165 -11.36 -19.25 6.12
C PRO A 165 -11.18 -17.73 6.11
N VAL A 166 -9.95 -17.25 5.89
CA VAL A 166 -9.65 -15.81 5.83
C VAL A 166 -10.33 -15.17 4.62
N SER A 167 -10.23 -15.79 3.44
CA SER A 167 -10.89 -15.32 2.22
C SER A 167 -12.41 -15.16 2.42
N ARG A 168 -13.06 -16.21 2.94
CA ARG A 168 -14.51 -16.20 3.22
C ARG A 168 -14.92 -15.15 4.26
N LEU A 169 -14.10 -14.95 5.30
CA LEU A 169 -14.34 -13.92 6.31
C LEU A 169 -14.24 -12.51 5.70
N LEU A 170 -13.21 -12.26 4.88
CA LEU A 170 -13.01 -10.96 4.23
C LEU A 170 -14.16 -10.64 3.28
N GLU A 171 -14.58 -11.59 2.45
CA GLU A 171 -15.74 -11.43 1.56
C GLU A 171 -17.01 -11.08 2.36
N SER A 172 -17.31 -11.86 3.40
CA SER A 172 -18.49 -11.62 4.25
C SER A 172 -18.45 -10.24 4.90
N THR A 173 -17.27 -9.80 5.33
CA THR A 173 -17.08 -8.52 6.01
C THR A 173 -17.22 -7.34 5.06
N LEU A 174 -16.76 -7.45 3.81
CA LEU A 174 -16.96 -6.42 2.78
C LEU A 174 -18.45 -6.18 2.48
N ARG A 175 -19.27 -7.23 2.55
CA ARG A 175 -20.72 -7.15 2.34
C ARG A 175 -21.50 -6.67 3.57
N SER A 176 -20.86 -6.56 4.74
CA SER A 176 -21.51 -6.12 5.99
C SER A 176 -22.05 -4.69 5.91
N THR A 177 -23.02 -4.29 6.73
CA THR A 177 -23.51 -2.89 6.80
C THR A 177 -22.66 -1.98 7.67
N HIS A 178 -21.67 -2.53 8.39
CA HIS A 178 -20.89 -1.82 9.39
C HIS A 178 -19.60 -1.24 8.77
N MET A 179 -19.52 0.08 8.66
CA MET A 179 -18.43 0.77 7.94
C MET A 179 -17.03 0.49 8.53
N PRO A 180 -16.80 0.56 9.85
CA PRO A 180 -15.48 0.23 10.41
C PRO A 180 -15.02 -1.19 10.10
N SER A 181 -15.95 -2.15 10.01
CA SER A 181 -15.64 -3.53 9.61
C SER A 181 -15.20 -3.61 8.15
N ARG A 182 -15.85 -2.87 7.25
CA ARG A 182 -15.43 -2.77 5.83
C ARG A 182 -14.03 -2.16 5.70
N ILE A 183 -13.74 -1.09 6.43
CA ILE A 183 -12.42 -0.45 6.44
C ILE A 183 -11.35 -1.44 6.95
N GLY A 184 -11.62 -2.13 8.06
CA GLY A 184 -10.72 -3.15 8.59
C GLY A 184 -10.51 -4.32 7.62
N ALA A 185 -11.55 -4.75 6.91
CA ALA A 185 -11.44 -5.77 5.87
C ALA A 185 -10.56 -5.32 4.70
N LEU A 186 -10.69 -4.08 4.24
CA LEU A 186 -9.83 -3.53 3.17
C LEU A 186 -8.36 -3.47 3.57
N HIS A 187 -8.06 -3.08 4.82
CA HIS A 187 -6.68 -3.18 5.33
C HIS A 187 -6.20 -4.63 5.42
N GLY A 188 -7.05 -5.55 5.86
CA GLY A 188 -6.74 -6.98 5.88
C GLY A 188 -6.44 -7.53 4.48
N ILE A 189 -7.21 -7.10 3.48
CA ILE A 189 -7.00 -7.42 2.07
C ILE A 189 -5.66 -6.89 1.57
N LEU A 190 -5.32 -5.63 1.86
CA LEU A 190 -4.00 -5.07 1.50
C LEU A 190 -2.86 -5.91 2.07
N TYR A 191 -2.98 -6.38 3.32
CA TYR A 191 -2.00 -7.29 3.91
C TYR A 191 -1.95 -8.66 3.21
N VAL A 192 -3.10 -9.24 2.83
CA VAL A 192 -3.10 -10.50 2.07
C VAL A 192 -2.45 -10.32 0.69
N LEU A 193 -2.72 -9.20 0.02
CA LEU A 193 -2.14 -8.85 -1.29
C LEU A 193 -0.66 -8.47 -1.23
N GLU A 194 -0.12 -8.03 -0.08
CA GLU A 194 1.32 -7.83 0.14
C GLU A 194 2.05 -9.15 0.45
N CYS A 195 1.30 -10.20 0.79
CA CYS A 195 1.88 -11.48 1.16
C CYS A 195 2.02 -12.39 -0.06
N ASP A 196 3.20 -12.41 -0.69
CA ASP A 196 3.53 -13.23 -1.86
C ASP A 196 3.24 -14.74 -1.68
N LEU A 197 3.24 -15.24 -0.43
CA LEU A 197 2.94 -16.64 -0.11
C LEU A 197 1.46 -17.02 -0.31
N LEU A 198 0.57 -16.03 -0.42
CA LEU A 198 -0.88 -16.23 -0.52
C LEU A 198 -1.42 -15.97 -1.93
N ASP A 199 -0.59 -16.10 -2.97
CA ASP A 199 -0.93 -15.75 -4.35
C ASP A 199 -2.24 -16.38 -4.85
N GLU A 200 -2.48 -17.67 -4.59
CA GLU A 200 -3.73 -18.33 -4.97
C GLU A 200 -4.96 -17.78 -4.24
N THR A 201 -4.80 -17.37 -2.97
CA THR A 201 -5.89 -16.75 -2.20
C THR A 201 -6.11 -15.31 -2.64
N ALA A 202 -5.04 -14.59 -2.95
CA ALA A 202 -5.09 -13.26 -3.55
C ALA A 202 -5.89 -13.30 -4.87
N LYS A 203 -5.55 -14.21 -5.79
CA LYS A 203 -6.26 -14.38 -7.06
C LYS A 203 -7.76 -14.66 -6.90
N GLN A 204 -8.16 -15.44 -5.89
CA GLN A 204 -9.58 -15.66 -5.60
C GLN A 204 -10.29 -14.41 -5.08
N LEU A 205 -9.58 -13.58 -4.29
CA LEU A 205 -10.13 -12.36 -3.72
C LEU A 205 -10.17 -11.20 -4.72
N ILE A 206 -9.22 -11.12 -5.66
CA ILE A 206 -9.11 -10.03 -6.65
C ILE A 206 -10.43 -9.72 -7.36
N PRO A 207 -11.21 -10.67 -7.92
CA PRO A 207 -12.47 -10.33 -8.59
C PRO A 207 -13.51 -9.74 -7.64
N ILE A 208 -13.59 -10.26 -6.40
CA ILE A 208 -14.51 -9.77 -5.36
C ILE A 208 -14.17 -8.33 -4.98
N ILE A 209 -12.88 -8.06 -4.78
CA ILE A 209 -12.37 -6.74 -4.42
C ILE A 209 -12.57 -5.77 -5.58
N SER A 210 -12.29 -6.19 -6.81
CA SER A 210 -12.41 -5.35 -8.00
C SER A 210 -13.85 -4.89 -8.22
N GLU A 211 -14.83 -5.79 -8.08
CA GLU A 211 -16.26 -5.45 -8.15
C GLU A 211 -16.65 -4.48 -7.02
N TYR A 212 -16.20 -4.74 -5.79
CA TYR A 212 -16.46 -3.88 -4.64
C TYR A 212 -15.90 -2.46 -4.85
N LEU A 213 -14.65 -2.34 -5.31
CA LEU A 213 -13.99 -1.06 -5.52
C LEU A 213 -14.66 -0.26 -6.64
N LEU A 214 -14.92 -0.89 -7.80
CA LEU A 214 -15.56 -0.21 -8.92
C LEU A 214 -16.98 0.27 -8.57
N SER A 215 -17.79 -0.58 -7.94
CA SER A 215 -19.17 -0.23 -7.58
C SER A 215 -19.24 0.92 -6.58
N ASN A 216 -18.44 0.88 -5.52
CA ASN A 216 -18.45 1.90 -4.47
C ASN A 216 -17.77 3.20 -4.94
N LEU A 217 -16.63 3.16 -5.65
CA LEU A 217 -15.99 4.38 -6.15
C LEU A 217 -16.84 5.10 -7.19
N ARG A 218 -17.56 4.37 -8.06
CA ARG A 218 -18.56 4.96 -8.98
C ARG A 218 -19.66 5.69 -8.23
N GLY A 219 -20.13 5.14 -7.11
CA GLY A 219 -21.15 5.78 -6.26
C GLY A 219 -20.64 7.04 -5.54
N VAL A 220 -19.36 7.07 -5.15
CA VAL A 220 -18.78 8.14 -4.33
C VAL A 220 -18.23 9.30 -5.15
N ALA A 221 -17.82 9.07 -6.40
CA ALA A 221 -17.02 10.02 -7.20
C ALA A 221 -17.62 11.44 -7.30
N HIS A 222 -18.94 11.57 -7.31
CA HIS A 222 -19.63 12.87 -7.43
C HIS A 222 -19.95 13.55 -6.09
N CYS A 223 -19.86 12.84 -4.95
CA CYS A 223 -20.28 13.34 -3.64
C CYS A 223 -19.33 12.95 -2.50
N VAL A 224 -18.02 13.01 -2.77
CA VAL A 224 -16.93 12.59 -1.89
C VAL A 224 -17.07 13.11 -0.45
N ASN A 225 -17.43 14.40 -0.26
CA ASN A 225 -17.54 15.02 1.06
C ASN A 225 -18.66 14.43 1.98
N ILE A 226 -19.66 13.73 1.41
CA ILE A 226 -20.75 13.13 2.19
C ILE A 226 -20.32 11.77 2.77
N HIS A 227 -19.35 11.12 2.14
CA HIS A 227 -18.93 9.77 2.46
C HIS A 227 -17.78 9.74 3.48
N ASN A 228 -17.54 8.56 4.06
CA ASN A 228 -16.48 8.38 5.04
C ASN A 228 -15.10 8.52 4.39
N GLN A 229 -14.30 9.47 4.86
CA GLN A 229 -13.00 9.79 4.25
C GLN A 229 -12.00 8.62 4.34
N GLU A 230 -11.90 7.96 5.48
CA GLU A 230 -10.97 6.82 5.65
C GLU A 230 -11.31 5.67 4.72
N HIS A 231 -12.60 5.39 4.53
CA HIS A 231 -13.05 4.37 3.60
C HIS A 231 -12.62 4.67 2.16
N ILE A 232 -12.75 5.93 1.72
CA ILE A 232 -12.33 6.35 0.36
C ILE A 232 -10.81 6.23 0.20
N LEU A 233 -10.04 6.67 1.20
CA LEU A 233 -8.58 6.62 1.18
C LEU A 233 -8.07 5.18 1.03
N VAL A 234 -8.58 4.24 1.84
CA VAL A 234 -8.17 2.84 1.76
C VAL A 234 -8.66 2.16 0.48
N MET A 235 -9.82 2.55 -0.05
CA MET A 235 -10.30 2.07 -1.34
C MET A 235 -9.39 2.52 -2.49
N CYS A 236 -8.98 3.78 -2.51
CA CYS A 236 -8.02 4.29 -3.49
C CYS A 236 -6.67 3.58 -3.37
N ALA A 237 -6.17 3.39 -2.14
CA ALA A 237 -4.93 2.67 -1.89
C ALA A 237 -4.99 1.22 -2.41
N ALA A 238 -6.07 0.48 -2.12
CA ALA A 238 -6.28 -0.88 -2.62
C ALA A 238 -6.39 -0.91 -4.15
N ALA A 239 -7.11 0.03 -4.76
CA ALA A 239 -7.24 0.10 -6.22
C ALA A 239 -5.89 0.35 -6.90
N PHE A 240 -5.10 1.30 -6.39
CA PHE A 240 -3.77 1.58 -6.94
C PHE A 240 -2.81 0.42 -6.74
N TYR A 241 -2.85 -0.24 -5.57
CA TYR A 241 -2.04 -1.41 -5.31
C TYR A 241 -2.35 -2.57 -6.28
N LEU A 242 -3.62 -2.80 -6.59
CA LEU A 242 -4.05 -3.81 -7.55
C LEU A 242 -3.59 -3.50 -8.97
N ILE A 243 -3.69 -2.25 -9.42
CA ILE A 243 -3.24 -1.85 -10.76
C ILE A 243 -1.71 -1.96 -10.88
N GLU A 244 -0.98 -1.65 -9.80
CA GLU A 244 0.49 -1.70 -9.78
C GLU A 244 1.03 -3.13 -9.74
N ASN A 245 0.46 -4.01 -8.91
CA ASN A 245 1.05 -5.33 -8.63
C ASN A 245 0.32 -6.49 -9.34
N TYR A 246 -0.98 -6.34 -9.65
CA TYR A 246 -1.81 -7.39 -10.27
C TYR A 246 -2.51 -6.91 -11.56
N PRO A 247 -1.81 -6.27 -12.51
CA PRO A 247 -2.43 -5.68 -13.71
C PRO A 247 -3.11 -6.71 -14.63
N LEU A 248 -2.60 -7.95 -14.65
CA LEU A 248 -3.13 -9.03 -15.48
C LEU A 248 -4.44 -9.59 -14.92
N ASP A 249 -4.55 -9.73 -13.59
CA ASP A 249 -5.71 -10.35 -12.94
C ASP A 249 -6.91 -9.40 -12.87
N VAL A 250 -6.68 -8.08 -12.70
CA VAL A 250 -7.76 -7.08 -12.70
C VAL A 250 -8.23 -6.70 -14.10
N GLY A 251 -7.33 -6.75 -15.09
CA GLY A 251 -7.61 -6.38 -16.47
C GLY A 251 -7.79 -4.87 -16.72
N PRO A 252 -7.84 -4.47 -18.01
CA PRO A 252 -7.82 -3.06 -18.43
C PRO A 252 -9.14 -2.32 -18.16
N GLU A 253 -10.28 -3.02 -18.05
CA GLU A 253 -11.56 -2.38 -17.74
C GLU A 253 -11.58 -1.83 -16.30
N PHE A 254 -10.99 -2.58 -15.37
CA PHE A 254 -10.84 -2.14 -13.99
C PHE A 254 -9.97 -0.89 -13.90
N SER A 255 -8.77 -0.92 -14.47
CA SER A 255 -7.84 0.21 -14.43
C SER A 255 -8.45 1.47 -15.05
N ALA A 256 -9.01 1.37 -16.26
CA ALA A 256 -9.68 2.50 -16.92
C ALA A 256 -10.84 3.05 -16.07
N GLY A 257 -11.64 2.17 -15.45
CA GLY A 257 -12.72 2.56 -14.55
C GLY A 257 -12.23 3.33 -13.32
N ILE A 258 -11.16 2.88 -12.68
CA ILE A 258 -10.54 3.56 -11.53
C ILE A 258 -9.96 4.92 -11.93
N ILE A 259 -9.23 4.99 -13.04
CA ILE A 259 -8.65 6.24 -13.56
C ILE A 259 -9.75 7.25 -13.87
N GLN A 260 -10.85 6.81 -14.50
CA GLN A 260 -12.01 7.66 -14.76
C GLN A 260 -12.61 8.22 -13.45
N MET A 261 -12.83 7.37 -12.43
CA MET A 261 -13.39 7.83 -11.15
C MET A 261 -12.44 8.80 -10.43
N CYS A 262 -11.12 8.54 -10.49
CA CYS A 262 -10.11 9.46 -9.98
C CYS A 262 -10.17 10.82 -10.68
N GLY A 263 -10.33 10.82 -12.00
CA GLY A 263 -10.51 12.05 -12.79
C GLY A 263 -11.74 12.85 -12.35
N VAL A 264 -12.87 12.18 -12.09
CA VAL A 264 -14.09 12.83 -11.57
C VAL A 264 -13.86 13.41 -10.18
N MET A 265 -13.27 12.65 -9.26
CA MET A 265 -13.01 13.11 -7.88
C MET A 265 -12.10 14.34 -7.85
N VAL A 266 -11.02 14.35 -8.63
CA VAL A 266 -10.03 15.44 -8.67
C VAL A 266 -10.56 16.67 -9.42
N SER A 267 -11.49 16.48 -10.35
CA SER A 267 -12.14 17.59 -11.08
C SER A 267 -13.22 18.30 -10.27
N GLY A 268 -13.59 17.77 -9.10
CA GLY A 268 -14.52 18.40 -8.17
C GLY A 268 -14.03 19.76 -7.63
N SER A 269 -14.95 20.52 -7.02
CA SER A 269 -14.63 21.79 -6.36
C SER A 269 -13.83 21.58 -5.07
N ASP A 270 -13.44 22.68 -4.42
CA ASP A 270 -12.72 22.62 -3.14
C ASP A 270 -13.58 22.01 -2.03
N GLU A 271 -14.89 22.28 -2.09
CA GLU A 271 -15.91 21.83 -1.13
C GLU A 271 -16.40 20.41 -1.40
N SER A 272 -16.44 19.98 -2.67
CA SER A 272 -16.95 18.65 -3.02
C SER A 272 -15.96 17.55 -2.70
N THR A 273 -14.67 17.82 -2.90
CA THR A 273 -13.59 16.85 -2.72
C THR A 273 -12.63 17.36 -1.65
N PRO A 274 -12.58 16.77 -0.45
CA PRO A 274 -11.64 17.17 0.59
C PRO A 274 -10.17 17.11 0.13
N SER A 275 -9.36 18.05 0.60
CA SER A 275 -7.93 18.18 0.20
C SER A 275 -7.12 16.90 0.43
N ILE A 276 -7.35 16.19 1.54
CA ILE A 276 -6.70 14.90 1.84
C ILE A 276 -6.96 13.85 0.74
N ILE A 277 -8.19 13.76 0.24
CA ILE A 277 -8.56 12.81 -0.82
C ILE A 277 -7.97 13.27 -2.16
N TYR A 278 -8.03 14.57 -2.44
CA TYR A 278 -7.42 15.16 -3.64
C TYR A 278 -5.93 14.81 -3.75
N HIS A 279 -5.17 15.02 -2.67
CA HIS A 279 -3.74 14.70 -2.64
C HIS A 279 -3.46 13.19 -2.68
N CYS A 280 -4.25 12.37 -1.98
CA CYS A 280 -4.15 10.91 -2.03
C CYS A 280 -4.32 10.40 -3.47
N VAL A 281 -5.35 10.87 -4.17
CA VAL A 281 -5.64 10.43 -5.55
C VAL A 281 -4.53 10.87 -6.50
N LEU A 282 -4.12 12.14 -6.49
CA LEU A 282 -3.06 12.61 -7.37
C LEU A 282 -1.72 11.89 -7.14
N ARG A 283 -1.34 11.66 -5.88
CA ARG A 283 -0.11 10.95 -5.54
C ARG A 283 -0.14 9.48 -5.98
N GLY A 284 -1.30 8.84 -5.86
CA GLY A 284 -1.50 7.48 -6.36
C GLY A 284 -1.44 7.40 -7.89
N LEU A 285 -2.05 8.36 -8.60
CA LEU A 285 -1.97 8.44 -10.06
C LEU A 285 -0.53 8.69 -10.55
N GLU A 286 0.22 9.53 -9.84
CA GLU A 286 1.64 9.78 -10.12
C GLU A 286 2.47 8.50 -9.96
N ARG A 287 2.23 7.74 -8.90
CA ARG A 287 2.86 6.43 -8.68
C ARG A 287 2.52 5.42 -9.78
N LEU A 288 1.26 5.35 -10.20
CA LEU A 288 0.83 4.47 -11.30
C LEU A 288 1.44 4.84 -12.65
N LEU A 289 1.70 6.13 -12.91
CA LEU A 289 2.40 6.55 -14.12
C LEU A 289 3.86 6.07 -14.13
N LEU A 290 4.51 6.08 -12.97
CA LEU A 290 5.91 5.64 -12.81
C LEU A 290 6.07 4.12 -12.75
N SER A 291 5.01 3.37 -12.41
CA SER A 291 5.05 1.89 -12.42
C SER A 291 4.90 1.28 -13.81
N GLU A 292 4.64 2.10 -14.83
CA GLU A 292 4.49 1.72 -16.24
C GLU A 292 3.36 0.70 -16.54
N GLN A 293 2.49 0.39 -15.58
CA GLN A 293 1.39 -0.57 -15.76
C GLN A 293 0.18 0.01 -16.50
N LEU A 294 0.13 1.33 -16.71
CA LEU A 294 -1.00 2.00 -17.35
C LEU A 294 -0.95 1.92 -18.87
N SER A 295 -2.13 1.70 -19.46
CA SER A 295 -2.31 1.75 -20.91
C SER A 295 -1.95 3.14 -21.46
N ARG A 296 -1.68 3.20 -22.77
CA ARG A 296 -1.39 4.47 -23.45
C ARG A 296 -2.56 5.45 -23.34
N LEU A 297 -3.79 4.98 -23.52
CA LEU A 297 -5.00 5.80 -23.44
C LEU A 297 -5.20 6.39 -22.04
N ASP A 298 -4.99 5.58 -21.00
CA ASP A 298 -5.09 6.04 -19.61
C ASP A 298 -4.00 7.08 -19.31
N SER A 299 -2.78 6.87 -19.82
CA SER A 299 -1.68 7.83 -19.66
C SER A 299 -1.99 9.17 -20.33
N GLU A 300 -2.56 9.15 -21.54
CA GLU A 300 -2.99 10.36 -22.25
C GLU A 300 -4.14 11.08 -21.52
N SER A 301 -5.06 10.33 -20.91
CA SER A 301 -6.12 10.90 -20.08
C SER A 301 -5.58 11.62 -18.83
N LEU A 302 -4.54 11.07 -18.21
CA LEU A 302 -3.87 11.66 -17.05
C LEU A 302 -3.08 12.92 -17.41
N VAL A 303 -2.45 12.94 -18.58
CA VAL A 303 -1.83 14.15 -19.13
C VAL A 303 -2.86 15.27 -19.23
N LYS A 304 -4.01 15.01 -19.85
CA LYS A 304 -5.07 16.01 -20.01
C LYS A 304 -5.60 16.49 -18.67
N LEU A 305 -5.86 15.55 -17.75
CA LEU A 305 -6.29 15.87 -16.39
C LEU A 305 -5.28 16.78 -15.69
N SER A 306 -3.98 16.52 -15.81
CA SER A 306 -2.93 17.32 -15.16
C SER A 306 -2.93 18.77 -15.63
N VAL A 307 -3.04 19.02 -16.94
CA VAL A 307 -3.09 20.36 -17.52
C VAL A 307 -4.33 21.12 -17.05
N ASP A 308 -5.49 20.45 -17.05
CA ASP A 308 -6.75 21.05 -16.59
C ASP A 308 -6.69 21.44 -15.09
N ARG A 309 -5.97 20.65 -14.28
CA ARG A 309 -5.91 20.85 -12.82
C ARG A 309 -4.82 21.81 -12.36
N VAL A 310 -3.74 22.02 -13.13
CA VAL A 310 -2.75 23.07 -12.85
C VAL A 310 -3.42 24.45 -12.84
N ASN A 311 -4.48 24.64 -13.63
CA ASN A 311 -5.23 25.88 -13.75
C ASN A 311 -6.28 26.15 -12.64
N VAL A 312 -6.30 25.37 -11.55
CA VAL A 312 -7.21 25.60 -10.40
C VAL A 312 -6.77 26.79 -9.53
N GLN A 313 -7.71 27.57 -8.98
CA GLN A 313 -7.40 28.75 -8.16
C GLN A 313 -6.64 28.43 -6.87
N SER A 314 -6.92 27.28 -6.26
CA SER A 314 -6.28 26.84 -5.03
C SER A 314 -4.81 26.45 -5.28
N PRO A 315 -3.82 27.15 -4.67
CA PRO A 315 -2.41 26.96 -4.98
C PRO A 315 -1.88 25.60 -4.55
N HIS A 316 -2.33 25.06 -3.41
CA HIS A 316 -1.88 23.75 -2.95
C HIS A 316 -2.36 22.61 -3.85
N ARG A 317 -3.57 22.73 -4.43
CA ARG A 317 -4.09 21.77 -5.41
C ARG A 317 -3.33 21.87 -6.74
N ALA A 318 -3.12 23.10 -7.22
CA ALA A 318 -2.36 23.34 -8.44
C ALA A 318 -0.92 22.81 -8.33
N MET A 319 -0.27 22.94 -7.16
CA MET A 319 1.06 22.39 -6.90
C MET A 319 1.10 20.86 -6.99
N ALA A 320 0.08 20.16 -6.49
CA ALA A 320 0.01 18.70 -6.64
C ALA A 320 -0.25 18.28 -8.09
N ALA A 321 -1.11 19.01 -8.81
CA ALA A 321 -1.36 18.77 -10.23
C ALA A 321 -0.12 19.03 -11.09
N LEU A 322 0.70 20.02 -10.71
CA LEU A 322 1.98 20.30 -11.33
C LEU A 322 2.96 19.12 -11.18
N GLY A 323 3.02 18.49 -10.00
CA GLY A 323 3.81 17.27 -9.80
C GLY A 323 3.41 16.16 -10.79
N LEU A 324 2.10 15.89 -10.89
CA LEU A 324 1.57 14.94 -11.88
C LEU A 324 1.93 15.32 -13.32
N MET A 325 1.80 16.60 -13.68
CA MET A 325 2.14 17.09 -15.03
C MET A 325 3.62 16.88 -15.36
N LEU A 326 4.51 17.17 -14.40
CA LEU A 326 5.95 16.93 -14.56
C LEU A 326 6.22 15.43 -14.74
N THR A 327 5.64 14.59 -13.90
CA THR A 327 5.78 13.13 -14.02
C THR A 327 5.30 12.63 -15.39
N CYS A 328 4.16 13.12 -15.88
CA CYS A 328 3.68 12.86 -17.25
C CYS A 328 4.66 13.33 -18.36
N MET A 329 5.38 14.44 -18.16
CA MET A 329 6.38 14.93 -19.12
C MET A 329 7.64 14.08 -19.14
N TYR A 330 8.04 13.52 -17.99
CA TYR A 330 9.21 12.66 -17.89
C TYR A 330 8.92 11.23 -18.38
N THR A 331 7.76 10.65 -18.06
CA THR A 331 7.40 9.27 -18.48
C THR A 331 6.91 9.18 -19.92
N GLY A 332 6.30 10.25 -20.45
CA GLY A 332 5.75 10.28 -21.82
C GLY A 332 6.79 10.17 -22.93
N LYS A 333 8.09 10.29 -22.62
CA LYS A 333 9.18 10.17 -23.61
C LYS A 333 9.56 8.72 -23.96
N GLU A 334 9.27 7.76 -23.08
CA GLU A 334 9.75 6.37 -23.25
C GLU A 334 8.78 5.45 -23.99
N LYS A 335 7.48 5.81 -24.10
CA LYS A 335 6.45 4.98 -24.76
C LYS A 335 6.48 5.00 -26.30
N ILE A 336 7.54 5.52 -26.93
CA ILE A 336 7.75 5.41 -28.38
C ILE A 336 8.54 4.12 -28.62
N SER A 337 7.83 3.04 -28.92
CA SER A 337 8.42 1.72 -29.19
C SER A 337 9.43 1.74 -30.37
N PRO A 338 10.41 0.80 -30.39
CA PRO A 338 11.48 0.75 -31.40
C PRO A 338 11.06 0.11 -32.75
N SER A 339 9.77 0.07 -33.08
CA SER A 339 9.25 -0.59 -34.29
C SER A 339 9.07 0.32 -35.51
N ARG A 340 9.66 1.52 -35.52
CA ARG A 340 9.87 2.27 -36.77
C ARG A 340 11.18 1.83 -37.43
N ILE A 341 11.05 1.23 -38.61
CA ILE A 341 12.12 1.05 -39.60
C ILE A 341 13.00 2.32 -39.62
N PRO A 342 14.35 2.21 -39.62
CA PRO A 342 15.25 3.35 -39.45
C PRO A 342 15.35 4.17 -40.75
N ASP A 343 14.24 4.78 -41.17
CA ASP A 343 14.20 5.77 -42.24
C ASP A 343 13.54 7.05 -41.73
N ALA A 344 14.11 7.63 -40.67
CA ALA A 344 13.98 9.04 -40.36
C ALA A 344 15.16 9.45 -39.47
N ASN A 345 15.82 10.53 -39.88
CA ASN A 345 16.98 11.14 -39.25
C ASN A 345 16.93 11.10 -37.70
N PRO A 346 17.88 10.46 -36.99
CA PRO A 346 17.84 10.23 -35.54
C PRO A 346 18.07 11.49 -34.67
N GLY A 347 18.02 12.69 -35.26
CA GLY A 347 18.32 13.96 -34.59
C GLY A 347 17.20 15.01 -34.59
N ALA A 348 16.02 14.71 -35.15
CA ALA A 348 14.90 15.65 -35.16
C ALA A 348 13.83 15.22 -34.14
N PRO A 349 13.57 16.00 -33.07
CA PRO A 349 12.45 15.71 -32.19
C PRO A 349 11.14 15.81 -32.98
N ASP A 350 10.23 14.85 -32.75
CA ASP A 350 8.92 14.80 -33.39
C ASP A 350 8.19 16.15 -33.19
N SER A 351 7.82 16.84 -34.27
CA SER A 351 7.33 18.22 -34.20
C SER A 351 6.06 18.33 -33.35
N GLU A 352 5.23 17.30 -33.31
CA GLU A 352 4.04 17.21 -32.45
C GLU A 352 4.42 17.13 -30.96
N SER A 353 5.44 16.33 -30.62
CA SER A 353 5.96 16.25 -29.25
C SER A 353 6.55 17.57 -28.74
N VAL A 354 7.17 18.35 -29.63
CA VAL A 354 7.72 19.68 -29.32
C VAL A 354 6.59 20.68 -29.07
N ILE A 355 5.55 20.67 -29.89
CA ILE A 355 4.38 21.55 -29.71
C ILE A 355 3.69 21.26 -28.37
N VAL A 356 3.44 19.99 -28.04
CA VAL A 356 2.84 19.59 -26.76
C VAL A 356 3.72 19.98 -25.58
N ALA A 357 5.05 19.84 -25.70
CA ALA A 357 5.98 20.28 -24.66
C ALA A 357 5.94 21.82 -24.49
N MET A 358 5.89 22.58 -25.59
CA MET A 358 5.77 24.04 -25.55
C MET A 358 4.45 24.49 -24.92
N GLU A 359 3.33 23.84 -25.22
CA GLU A 359 2.03 24.14 -24.59
C GLU A 359 2.09 23.93 -23.07
N ARG A 360 2.65 22.80 -22.61
CA ARG A 360 2.82 22.52 -21.18
C ARG A 360 3.76 23.52 -20.49
N VAL A 361 4.81 23.97 -21.17
CA VAL A 361 5.71 25.01 -20.65
C VAL A 361 5.01 26.37 -20.58
N SER A 362 4.17 26.72 -21.55
CA SER A 362 3.37 27.95 -21.51
C SER A 362 2.42 27.97 -20.29
N VAL A 363 1.80 26.84 -19.96
CA VAL A 363 0.95 26.71 -18.76
C VAL A 363 1.73 27.00 -17.46
N LEU A 364 3.04 26.75 -17.43
CA LEU A 364 3.88 27.12 -16.28
C LEU A 364 4.11 28.63 -16.15
N PHE A 365 4.10 29.36 -17.27
CA PHE A 365 4.28 30.81 -17.28
C PHE A 365 2.98 31.59 -17.02
N ASP A 366 1.83 30.98 -17.28
CA ASP A 366 0.51 31.55 -16.97
C ASP A 366 0.15 31.48 -15.47
N ARG A 367 1.01 30.84 -14.66
CA ARG A 367 0.89 30.66 -13.21
C ARG A 367 1.83 31.57 -12.44
#